data_AF-A0A2M6Y4E5-F1
#
_entry.id   AF-A0A2M6Y4E5-F1
#
_cell.length_a   1.000
_cell.length_b   1.000
_cell.length_c   1.000
_cell.angle_alpha   90.00
_cell.angle_beta   90.00
_cell.angle_gamma   90.00
#
_symmetry.space_group_name_H-M   'P 1'
#
loop_
_entity.id
_entity.type
_entity.pdbx_description
1 polymer ?
#
loop_
_entity_poly.entity_id
_entity_poly.type
_entity_poly.pdbx_seq_one_letter_code
_entity_poly.pdbx_strand_id
1 'polypeptide(L)'
;MDKKADSALNSFYYLSPLWCVLELFFWPGFRAGVVTGSGAAGTAAFYAVEAGLGAALWFRLPYANAGALVENIVYLVFVLKFLMLTPLDIAIGLGDGAPGAEALARNYSAAVPGIIYSSFHVVYRIKKALRRD
;
A
#
# COMPACT_ATOMS: atom_id res chain seq x y z
N MET A 1 -16.59 -5.32 -22.24
CA MET A 1 -15.71 -4.54 -21.35
C MET A 1 -16.46 -3.31 -20.86
N ASP A 2 -16.75 -3.20 -19.57
CA ASP A 2 -17.20 -1.93 -19.01
C ASP A 2 -15.99 -1.04 -18.74
N LYS A 3 -15.63 -0.22 -19.73
CA LYS A 3 -14.45 0.66 -19.72
C LYS A 3 -14.44 1.59 -18.49
N LYS A 4 -15.62 1.94 -17.97
CA LYS A 4 -15.74 2.81 -16.78
C LYS A 4 -15.28 2.10 -15.51
N ALA A 5 -15.62 0.81 -15.37
CA ALA A 5 -15.27 0.05 -14.17
C ALA A 5 -13.76 -0.24 -14.07
N ASP A 6 -13.04 -0.31 -15.19
CA ASP A 6 -11.57 -0.52 -15.19
C ASP A 6 -10.81 0.78 -15.01
N SER A 7 -11.32 1.86 -15.61
CA SER A 7 -10.81 3.20 -15.35
C SER A 7 -10.93 3.56 -13.86
N ALA A 8 -12.06 3.27 -13.22
CA ALA A 8 -12.28 3.56 -11.80
C ALA A 8 -11.27 2.84 -10.88
N LEU A 9 -10.94 1.58 -11.18
CA LEU A 9 -9.96 0.80 -10.40
C LEU A 9 -8.52 1.21 -10.65
N ASN A 10 -8.20 1.68 -11.86
CA ASN A 10 -6.87 2.15 -12.20
C ASN A 10 -6.62 3.59 -11.70
N SER A 11 -7.68 4.33 -11.32
CA SER A 11 -7.58 5.66 -10.68
C SER A 11 -6.64 5.66 -9.48
N PHE A 12 -6.53 4.54 -8.79
CA PHE A 12 -5.64 4.39 -7.65
C PHE A 12 -4.17 4.65 -7.99
N TYR A 13 -3.67 4.17 -9.14
CA TYR A 13 -2.29 4.41 -9.59
C TYR A 13 -2.11 5.84 -10.10
N TYR A 14 -3.15 6.43 -10.71
CA TYR A 14 -3.12 7.83 -11.14
C TYR A 14 -3.06 8.79 -9.95
N LEU A 15 -3.60 8.37 -8.80
CA LEU A 15 -3.57 9.12 -7.55
C LEU A 15 -2.30 8.85 -6.71
N SER A 16 -1.34 8.07 -7.20
CA SER A 16 -0.05 7.82 -6.53
C SER A 16 0.62 9.06 -5.94
N PRO A 17 0.74 10.19 -6.68
CA PRO A 17 1.34 11.41 -6.11
C PRO A 17 0.54 11.97 -4.94
N LEU A 18 -0.79 11.88 -4.98
CA LEU A 18 -1.65 12.33 -3.88
C LEU A 18 -1.48 11.42 -2.65
N TRP A 19 -1.40 10.10 -2.87
CA TRP A 19 -1.12 9.15 -1.79
C TRP A 19 0.24 9.42 -1.13
N CYS A 20 1.25 9.77 -1.93
CA CYS A 20 2.58 10.15 -1.43
C CYS A 20 2.52 11.39 -0.52
N VAL A 21 1.80 12.44 -0.93
CA VAL A 21 1.59 13.63 -0.09
C VAL A 21 0.84 13.27 1.18
N LEU A 22 -0.22 12.47 1.08
CA LEU A 22 -0.95 12.01 2.26
C LEU A 22 -0.05 11.23 3.21
N GLU A 23 0.81 10.36 2.71
CA GLU A 23 1.72 9.57 3.55
C GLU A 23 2.83 10.42 4.20
N LEU A 24 3.40 11.38 3.47
CA LEU A 24 4.46 12.23 4.01
C LEU A 24 3.96 13.26 5.03
N PHE A 25 2.73 13.76 4.88
CA PHE A 25 2.25 14.91 5.66
C PHE A 25 1.10 14.62 6.63
N PHE A 26 0.26 13.60 6.37
CA PHE A 26 -0.98 13.37 7.13
C PHE A 26 -1.06 11.99 7.77
N TRP A 27 -0.57 10.95 7.09
CA TRP A 27 -0.61 9.55 7.53
C TRP A 27 0.73 8.83 7.33
N PRO A 28 1.73 9.09 8.19
CA PRO A 28 3.03 8.45 8.10
C PRO A 28 2.94 6.93 8.11
N GLY A 29 3.52 6.29 7.10
CA GLY A 29 3.62 4.83 7.01
C GLY A 29 2.35 4.10 6.56
N PHE A 30 1.38 4.81 5.98
CA PHE A 30 0.10 4.26 5.53
C PHE A 30 0.24 3.20 4.40
N ARG A 31 1.08 3.38 3.38
CA ARG A 31 1.22 2.38 2.30
C ARG A 31 2.67 2.02 2.04
N ALA A 32 3.49 3.00 1.71
CA ALA A 32 4.89 2.76 1.43
C ALA A 32 5.61 2.26 2.70
N GLY A 33 5.27 2.79 3.87
CA GLY A 33 5.84 2.36 5.14
C GLY A 33 5.68 0.86 5.44
N VAL A 34 4.62 0.24 4.93
CA VAL A 34 4.36 -1.19 5.08
C VAL A 34 5.31 -2.04 4.23
N VAL A 35 5.79 -1.50 3.11
CA VAL A 35 6.63 -2.21 2.13
C VAL A 35 8.11 -1.85 2.29
N THR A 36 8.42 -0.56 2.44
CA THR A 36 9.78 -0.01 2.43
C THR A 36 10.28 0.45 3.80
N GLY A 37 9.43 0.42 4.83
CA GLY A 37 9.69 1.07 6.11
C GLY A 37 9.46 2.58 6.08
N SER A 38 9.46 3.22 7.25
CA SER A 38 9.09 4.64 7.47
C SER A 38 10.10 5.68 6.95
N GLY A 39 10.99 5.30 6.02
CA GLY A 39 12.03 6.16 5.48
C GLY A 39 11.58 6.93 4.24
N ALA A 40 11.87 8.24 4.19
CA ALA A 40 11.47 9.11 3.07
C ALA A 40 11.95 8.61 1.70
N ALA A 41 13.15 8.02 1.61
CA ALA A 41 13.67 7.44 0.37
C ALA A 41 12.87 6.20 -0.08
N GLY A 42 12.46 5.36 0.88
CA GLY A 42 11.59 4.20 0.62
C GLY A 42 10.22 4.63 0.15
N THR A 43 9.62 5.63 0.83
CA THR A 43 8.34 6.23 0.45
C THR A 43 8.39 6.80 -0.96
N ALA A 44 9.42 7.58 -1.30
CA ALA A 44 9.59 8.13 -2.64
C ALA A 44 9.74 7.04 -3.71
N ALA A 45 10.54 6.00 -3.45
CA ALA A 45 10.72 4.89 -4.37
C ALA A 45 9.43 4.10 -4.62
N PHE A 46 8.67 3.80 -3.56
CA PHE A 46 7.39 3.11 -3.67
C PHE A 46 6.41 3.88 -4.56
N TYR A 47 6.24 5.18 -4.31
CA TYR A 47 5.31 5.99 -5.08
C TYR A 47 5.80 6.31 -6.50
N ALA A 48 7.11 6.31 -6.74
CA ALA A 48 7.66 6.38 -8.10
C ALA A 48 7.29 5.14 -8.93
N VAL A 49 7.35 3.94 -8.33
CA VAL A 49 6.92 2.68 -8.98
C VAL A 49 5.41 2.72 -9.28
N GLU A 50 4.60 3.13 -8.31
CA GLU A 50 3.15 3.30 -8.49
C GLU A 50 2.78 4.30 -9.58
N ALA A 51 3.48 5.45 -9.62
CA ALA A 51 3.28 6.45 -10.66
C ALA A 51 3.71 5.92 -12.04
N GLY A 52 4.81 5.14 -12.10
CA GLY A 52 5.26 4.44 -13.31
C GLY A 52 4.24 3.42 -13.82
N LEU A 53 3.64 2.64 -12.91
CA LEU A 53 2.55 1.72 -13.24
C LEU A 53 1.30 2.48 -13.71
N GLY A 54 0.97 3.61 -13.08
CA GLY A 54 -0.07 4.52 -13.55
C GLY A 54 0.18 5.00 -14.97
N ALA A 55 1.38 5.49 -15.28
CA ALA A 55 1.75 5.91 -16.63
C ALA A 55 1.65 4.73 -17.62
N ALA A 56 2.14 3.54 -17.27
CA ALA A 56 2.07 2.36 -18.12
C ALA A 56 0.62 1.94 -18.43
N LEU A 57 -0.29 2.03 -17.44
CA LEU A 57 -1.73 1.79 -17.61
C LEU A 57 -2.37 2.86 -18.50
N TRP A 58 -1.99 4.13 -18.33
CA TRP A 58 -2.47 5.24 -19.14
C TRP A 58 -2.11 5.08 -20.62
N PHE A 59 -0.84 4.75 -20.91
CA PHE A 59 -0.34 4.50 -22.26
C PHE A 59 -0.69 3.11 -22.81
N ARG A 60 -1.40 2.28 -22.02
CA ARG A 60 -1.85 0.92 -22.40
C ARG A 60 -0.69 0.01 -22.85
N LEU A 61 0.44 0.11 -22.15
CA LEU A 61 1.59 -0.73 -22.44
C LEU A 61 1.26 -2.22 -22.24
N PRO A 62 1.88 -3.12 -23.01
CA PRO A 62 1.73 -4.55 -22.79
C PRO A 62 2.17 -4.91 -21.36
N TYR A 63 1.45 -5.85 -20.74
CA TYR A 63 1.68 -6.32 -19.38
C TYR A 63 1.45 -5.31 -18.23
N ALA A 64 1.02 -4.07 -18.49
CA ALA A 64 0.77 -3.08 -17.43
C ALA A 64 -0.28 -3.57 -16.39
N ASN A 65 -1.34 -4.25 -16.86
CA ASN A 65 -2.33 -4.85 -15.97
C ASN A 65 -1.75 -5.99 -15.12
N ALA A 66 -0.89 -6.82 -15.70
CA ALA A 66 -0.25 -7.93 -15.01
C ALA A 66 0.74 -7.41 -13.94
N GLY A 67 1.56 -6.40 -14.29
CA GLY A 67 2.47 -5.75 -13.35
C GLY A 67 1.73 -5.12 -12.18
N ALA A 68 0.61 -4.45 -12.43
CA ALA A 68 -0.21 -3.87 -11.38
C ALA A 68 -0.93 -4.93 -10.52
N LEU A 69 -1.24 -6.11 -11.06
CA LEU A 69 -1.77 -7.23 -10.27
C LEU A 69 -0.70 -7.81 -9.34
N VAL A 70 0.53 -7.97 -9.85
CA VAL A 70 1.66 -8.46 -9.07
C VAL A 70 1.99 -7.50 -7.93
N GLU A 71 2.08 -6.19 -8.21
CA GLU A 71 2.30 -5.17 -7.17
C GLU A 71 1.22 -5.26 -6.07
N ASN A 72 -0.06 -5.32 -6.47
CA ASN A 72 -1.17 -5.51 -5.54
C ASN A 72 -1.04 -6.76 -4.65
N ILE A 73 -0.60 -7.90 -5.20
CA ILE A 73 -0.39 -9.14 -4.44
C ILE A 73 0.74 -8.96 -3.44
N VAL A 74 1.87 -8.41 -3.88
CA VAL A 74 3.02 -8.14 -3.03
C VAL A 74 2.61 -7.21 -1.89
N TYR A 75 1.93 -6.11 -2.20
CA TYR A 75 1.40 -5.18 -1.21
C TYR A 75 0.50 -5.89 -0.18
N LEU A 76 -0.41 -6.77 -0.62
CA LEU A 76 -1.29 -7.51 0.28
C LEU A 76 -0.52 -8.42 1.25
N VAL A 77 0.55 -9.09 0.80
CA VAL A 77 1.42 -9.91 1.66
C VAL A 77 2.06 -9.05 2.75
N PHE A 78 2.58 -7.88 2.41
CA PHE A 78 3.18 -6.96 3.39
C PHE A 78 2.14 -6.39 4.36
N VAL A 79 0.93 -6.08 3.88
CA VAL A 79 -0.18 -5.66 4.76
C VAL A 79 -0.53 -6.74 5.78
N LEU A 80 -0.66 -7.99 5.36
CA LEU A 80 -0.94 -9.10 6.28
C LEU A 80 0.17 -9.26 7.31
N LYS A 81 1.44 -9.21 6.88
CA LYS A 81 2.60 -9.22 7.77
C LYS A 81 2.51 -8.09 8.80
N PHE A 82 2.22 -6.87 8.38
CA PHE A 82 2.13 -5.71 9.25
C PHE A 82 0.97 -5.82 10.26
N LEU A 83 -0.22 -6.20 9.78
CA LEU A 83 -1.39 -6.31 10.64
C LEU A 83 -1.26 -7.43 11.68
N MET A 84 -0.61 -8.54 11.32
CA MET A 84 -0.47 -9.70 12.20
C MET A 84 0.75 -9.63 13.12
N LEU A 85 1.92 -9.22 12.60
CA LEU A 85 3.18 -9.31 13.34
C LEU A 85 3.50 -8.04 14.13
N THR A 86 3.17 -6.86 13.60
CA THR A 86 3.54 -5.61 14.27
C THR A 86 2.90 -5.44 15.66
N PRO A 87 1.64 -5.86 15.91
CA PRO A 87 1.10 -5.87 17.27
C PRO A 87 1.86 -6.80 18.24
N LEU A 88 2.36 -7.94 17.75
CA LEU A 88 3.14 -8.87 18.55
C LEU A 88 4.52 -8.26 18.88
N ASP A 89 5.17 -7.64 17.91
CA ASP A 89 6.44 -6.93 18.11
C ASP A 89 6.29 -5.77 19.11
N ILE A 90 5.17 -5.04 19.06
CA ILE A 90 4.83 -3.99 20.03
C ILE A 90 4.64 -4.59 21.43
N ALA A 91 3.89 -5.69 21.55
CA ALA A 91 3.62 -6.32 22.85
C ALA A 91 4.89 -6.83 23.52
N ILE A 92 5.77 -7.51 22.76
CA ILE A 92 7.08 -7.97 23.23
C ILE A 92 7.95 -6.77 23.62
N GLY A 93 8.05 -5.77 22.74
CA GLY A 93 8.88 -4.58 22.99
C GLY A 93 8.45 -3.78 24.22
N LEU A 94 7.14 -3.67 24.48
CA LEU A 94 6.63 -3.04 25.71
C LEU A 94 6.91 -3.91 26.95
N GLY A 95 6.80 -5.24 26.84
CA GLY A 95 7.11 -6.18 27.91
C GLY A 95 8.60 -6.14 28.32
N ASP A 96 9.49 -5.98 27.35
CA ASP A 96 10.94 -5.95 27.55
C ASP A 96 11.49 -4.54 27.87
N GLY A 97 10.64 -3.51 27.90
CA GLY A 97 11.07 -2.13 28.11
C GLY A 97 11.94 -1.57 26.97
N ALA A 98 11.78 -2.10 25.75
CA ALA A 98 12.60 -1.74 24.61
C ALA A 98 12.40 -0.27 24.21
N PRO A 99 13.48 0.50 24.00
CA PRO A 99 13.39 1.87 23.54
C PRO A 99 12.73 1.93 22.16
N GLY A 100 11.67 2.71 22.02
CA GLY A 100 10.94 2.91 20.77
C GLY A 100 9.64 2.10 20.61
N ALA A 101 9.30 1.20 21.53
CA ALA A 101 8.06 0.42 21.48
C ALA A 101 6.78 1.29 21.48
N GLU A 102 6.76 2.36 22.28
CA GLU A 102 5.64 3.33 22.27
C GLU A 102 5.54 4.15 20.98
N ALA A 103 6.67 4.46 20.35
CA ALA A 103 6.70 5.17 19.08
C ALA A 103 6.19 4.27 17.95
N LEU A 104 6.60 2.99 17.96
CA LEU A 104 6.08 1.97 17.05
C LEU A 104 4.57 1.77 17.22
N ALA A 105 4.07 1.72 18.46
CA ALA A 105 2.63 1.61 18.74
C ALA A 105 1.82 2.80 18.20
N ARG A 106 2.32 4.03 18.39
CA ARG A 106 1.72 5.26 17.84
C ARG A 106 1.70 5.23 16.31
N ASN A 107 2.83 4.90 15.69
CA ASN A 107 2.94 4.81 14.23
C ASN A 107 2.01 3.73 13.65
N TYR A 108 1.94 2.57 14.29
CA TYR A 108 1.00 1.50 13.92
C TYR A 108 -0.44 2.00 13.96
N SER A 109 -0.85 2.62 15.08
CA SER A 109 -2.22 3.15 15.22
C SER A 109 -2.58 4.20 14.18
N ALA A 110 -1.63 5.04 13.78
CA ALA A 110 -1.83 6.06 12.75
C ALA A 110 -1.93 5.47 11.34
N ALA A 111 -1.19 4.40 11.05
CA ALA A 111 -1.15 3.77 9.73
C ALA A 111 -2.34 2.83 9.44
N VAL A 112 -2.86 2.16 10.48
CA VAL A 112 -3.88 1.10 10.36
C VAL A 112 -5.14 1.51 9.57
N PRO A 113 -5.79 2.67 9.82
CA PRO A 113 -7.02 3.03 9.12
C PRO A 113 -6.84 3.08 7.60
N GLY A 114 -5.72 3.67 7.18
CA GLY A 114 -5.36 3.71 5.78
C GLY A 114 -5.08 2.30 5.25
N ILE A 115 -4.23 1.52 5.92
CA ILE A 115 -3.87 0.15 5.51
C ILE A 115 -5.11 -0.70 5.26
N ILE A 116 -6.11 -0.58 6.14
CA ILE A 116 -7.41 -1.25 5.99
C ILE A 116 -8.09 -0.79 4.70
N TYR A 117 -8.25 0.52 4.47
CA TYR A 117 -8.85 1.04 3.23
C TYR A 117 -8.13 0.54 1.97
N SER A 118 -6.80 0.65 1.95
CA SER A 118 -5.96 0.24 0.81
C SER A 118 -6.06 -1.27 0.57
N SER A 119 -6.06 -2.09 1.62
CA SER A 119 -6.20 -3.55 1.48
C SER A 119 -7.56 -3.96 0.93
N PHE A 120 -8.66 -3.34 1.36
CA PHE A 120 -9.98 -3.58 0.78
C PHE A 120 -10.02 -3.22 -0.71
N HIS A 121 -9.45 -2.08 -1.09
CA HIS A 121 -9.37 -1.66 -2.49
C HIS A 121 -8.57 -2.66 -3.34
N VAL A 122 -7.42 -3.12 -2.84
CA VAL A 122 -6.55 -4.09 -3.50
C VAL A 122 -7.23 -5.45 -3.65
N VAL A 123 -7.86 -5.98 -2.60
CA VAL A 123 -8.62 -7.24 -2.63
C VAL A 123 -9.76 -7.17 -3.64
N TYR A 124 -10.50 -6.06 -3.67
CA TYR A 124 -11.57 -5.86 -4.64
C TYR A 124 -11.05 -5.89 -6.08
N ARG A 125 -9.91 -5.24 -6.34
CA ARG A 125 -9.26 -5.23 -7.65
C ARG A 125 -8.80 -6.63 -8.07
N ILE A 126 -8.14 -7.38 -7.19
CA ILE A 126 -7.70 -8.77 -7.45
C ILE A 126 -8.91 -9.65 -7.77
N LYS A 127 -9.97 -9.60 -6.94
CA LYS A 127 -11.19 -10.40 -7.15
C LYS A 127 -11.84 -10.12 -8.50
N LYS A 128 -11.86 -8.86 -8.93
CA LYS A 128 -12.42 -8.49 -10.23
C LYS A 128 -11.53 -8.94 -11.40
N ALA A 129 -10.20 -8.90 -11.25
CA ALA A 129 -9.28 -9.42 -12.25
C ALA A 129 -9.48 -10.93 -12.45
N LEU A 130 -9.52 -11.70 -11.35
CA LEU A 130 -9.70 -13.16 -11.38
C LEU A 130 -11.07 -13.63 -11.89
N ARG A 131 -12.13 -12.82 -11.74
CA ARG A 131 -13.48 -13.14 -12.26
C ARG A 131 -13.63 -12.99 -13.78
N ARG A 132 -12.60 -12.49 -14.45
CA ARG A 132 -12.62 -12.16 -15.88
C ARG A 132 -11.75 -13.08 -16.72
N ASP A 133 -11.00 -13.96 -16.08
CA ASP A 133 -10.38 -15.14 -16.67
C ASP A 133 -11.33 -16.34 -16.54
#